data_AF-A0A0Q5I7H3-F1
#
_entry.id   AF-A0A0Q5I7H3-F1
#
_cell.length_a   1.000
_cell.length_b   1.000
_cell.length_c   1.000
_cell.angle_alpha   90.00
_cell.angle_beta   90.00
_cell.angle_gamma   90.00
#
_symmetry.space_group_name_H-M   'P 1'
#
loop_
_entity.id
_entity.type
_entity.pdbx_description
1 polymer ?
#
loop_
_entity_poly.entity_id
_entity_poly.type
_entity_poly.pdbx_seq_one_letter_code
_entity_poly.pdbx_strand_id
1 'polypeptide(L)'
;MPPIYATATHIPSGEVTCTFGPFETLHAARVAVSETVDSLLTWEHMTIGGYAADNYPTLWVVENRETALAPQGSTRKPYSA
;
A
#
# COMPACT_ATOMS: atom_id res chain seq x y z
N MET A 1 -14.27 -3.51 -12.61
CA MET A 1 -13.74 -3.61 -11.25
C MET A 1 -12.53 -2.70 -11.16
N PRO A 2 -12.32 -2.04 -10.03
CA PRO A 2 -11.20 -1.13 -9.85
C PRO A 2 -9.87 -1.91 -9.84
N PRO A 3 -8.77 -1.38 -10.38
CA PRO A 3 -7.49 -2.10 -10.38
C PRO A 3 -6.86 -2.10 -8.98
N ILE A 4 -6.44 -3.28 -8.53
CA ILE A 4 -5.79 -3.49 -7.23
C ILE A 4 -4.28 -3.58 -7.42
N TYR A 5 -3.52 -2.93 -6.56
CA TYR A 5 -2.06 -2.96 -6.60
C TYR A 5 -1.50 -3.32 -5.23
N ALA A 6 -0.32 -3.94 -5.24
CA ALA A 6 0.48 -4.15 -4.05
C ALA A 6 1.74 -3.27 -4.15
N THR A 7 2.01 -2.45 -3.16
CA THR A 7 3.14 -1.52 -3.13
C THR A 7 4.04 -1.86 -1.95
N ALA A 8 5.34 -1.98 -2.20
CA ALA A 8 6.34 -2.07 -1.15
C ALA A 8 6.97 -0.70 -0.92
N THR A 9 6.99 -0.28 0.33
CA THR A 9 7.62 0.96 0.78
C THR A 9 8.71 0.63 1.78
N HIS A 10 9.92 1.15 1.57
CA HIS A 10 10.99 1.05 2.54
C HIS A 10 10.68 2.00 3.71
N ILE A 11 10.41 1.43 4.90
CA ILE A 11 9.93 2.15 6.08
C ILE A 11 10.87 3.30 6.48
N PRO A 12 12.21 3.12 6.53
CA PRO A 12 13.12 4.19 6.95
C PRO A 12 13.15 5.40 6.01
N SER A 13 13.07 5.20 4.69
CA SER A 13 13.16 6.29 3.70
C SER A 13 11.81 6.79 3.19
N GLY A 14 10.75 6.00 3.36
CA GLY A 14 9.44 6.23 2.73
C GLY A 14 9.45 6.00 1.21
N GLU A 15 10.53 5.44 0.66
CA GLU A 15 10.66 5.20 -0.77
C GLU A 15 9.88 3.97 -1.21
N VAL A 16 9.11 4.08 -2.29
CA VAL A 16 8.47 2.92 -2.93
C VAL A 16 9.52 2.15 -3.68
N THR A 17 9.79 0.91 -3.24
CA THR A 17 10.82 0.06 -3.84
C THR A 17 10.25 -0.83 -4.94
N CYS A 18 8.99 -1.24 -4.85
CA CYS A 18 8.33 -1.97 -5.91
C CYS A 18 6.80 -1.82 -5.91
N THR A 19 6.19 -2.12 -7.05
CA THR A 19 4.74 -2.15 -7.22
C THR A 19 4.36 -3.34 -8.09
N PHE A 20 3.37 -4.12 -7.66
CA PHE A 20 2.80 -5.25 -8.38
C PHE A 20 1.36 -4.99 -8.77
N GLY A 21 0.94 -5.61 -9.88
CA GLY A 21 -0.42 -5.57 -10.40
C GLY A 21 -0.48 -5.04 -11.84
N PRO A 22 -1.68 -4.73 -12.34
CA PRO A 22 -2.96 -4.79 -11.61
C PRO A 22 -3.40 -6.23 -11.29
N PHE A 23 -4.10 -6.39 -10.17
CA PHE A 23 -4.76 -7.63 -9.76
C PHE A 23 -6.28 -7.50 -9.81
N GLU A 24 -6.97 -8.62 -10.01
CA GLU A 24 -8.43 -8.68 -10.00
C GLU A 24 -9.03 -8.66 -8.59
N THR A 25 -8.30 -9.14 -7.57
CA THR A 25 -8.79 -9.23 -6.19
C THR A 25 -7.73 -8.87 -5.15
N LEU A 26 -8.16 -8.41 -3.97
CA LEU A 26 -7.27 -8.14 -2.81
C LEU A 26 -6.60 -9.42 -2.32
N HIS A 27 -7.26 -10.57 -2.51
CA HIS A 27 -6.69 -11.87 -2.17
C HIS A 27 -5.51 -12.21 -3.09
N ALA A 28 -5.68 -12.10 -4.42
CA ALA A 28 -4.62 -12.38 -5.38
C ALA A 28 -3.37 -11.50 -5.15
N ALA A 29 -3.56 -10.21 -4.86
CA ALA A 29 -2.43 -9.33 -4.56
C ALA A 29 -1.66 -9.76 -3.29
N ARG A 30 -2.37 -10.11 -2.20
CA ARG A 30 -1.74 -10.56 -0.95
C ARG A 30 -0.98 -11.88 -1.11
N VAL A 31 -1.53 -12.81 -1.89
CA VAL A 31 -0.86 -14.08 -2.21
C VAL A 31 0.44 -13.80 -2.97
N ALA A 32 0.40 -12.98 -4.03
CA ALA A 32 1.59 -12.63 -4.81
C ALA A 32 2.70 -11.98 -3.96
N VAL A 33 2.33 -11.10 -3.01
CA VAL A 33 3.29 -10.53 -2.06
C VAL A 33 3.88 -11.61 -1.16
N SER A 34 3.05 -12.50 -0.60
CA SER A 34 3.52 -13.56 0.30
C SER A 34 4.48 -14.52 -0.41
N GLU A 35 4.22 -14.83 -1.69
CA GLU A 35 5.13 -15.62 -2.54
C GLU A 35 6.44 -14.88 -2.84
N THR A 36 6.39 -13.57 -3.09
CA THR A 36 7.59 -12.75 -3.37
C THR A 36 8.51 -12.66 -2.17
N VAL A 37 7.92 -12.51 -0.99
CA VAL A 37 8.65 -12.32 0.28
C VAL A 37 9.07 -13.65 0.91
N ASP A 38 8.56 -14.78 0.38
CA ASP A 38 8.75 -16.14 0.90
C ASP A 38 8.45 -16.23 2.41
N SER A 39 7.40 -15.52 2.84
CA SER A 39 7.03 -15.40 4.25
C SER A 39 5.54 -15.16 4.44
N LEU A 40 5.03 -15.65 5.56
CA LEU A 40 3.66 -15.40 6.00
C LEU A 40 3.57 -14.01 6.63
N LEU A 41 2.90 -13.10 5.93
CA LEU A 41 2.65 -11.74 6.40
C LEU A 41 1.35 -11.67 7.21
N THR A 42 1.40 -10.94 8.32
CA THR A 42 0.20 -10.56 9.08
C THR A 42 -0.40 -9.30 8.45
N TRP A 43 -1.56 -9.46 7.83
CA TRP A 43 -2.25 -8.37 7.15
C TRP A 43 -3.22 -7.67 8.09
N GLU A 44 -3.06 -6.36 8.25
CA GLU A 44 -3.99 -5.47 8.93
C GLU A 44 -4.94 -4.81 7.94
N HIS A 45 -6.24 -4.83 8.23
CA HIS A 45 -7.24 -4.19 7.39
C HIS A 45 -7.22 -2.67 7.57
N MET A 46 -7.07 -1.93 6.47
CA MET A 46 -7.03 -0.47 6.50
C MET A 46 -8.43 0.14 6.43
N THR A 47 -8.63 1.29 7.06
CA THR A 47 -9.92 2.00 7.16
C THR A 47 -10.51 2.43 5.81
N ILE A 48 -9.66 2.64 4.79
CA ILE A 48 -10.04 3.12 3.46
C ILE A 48 -10.24 2.01 2.41
N GLY A 49 -10.25 0.74 2.85
CA GLY A 49 -10.32 -0.41 1.97
C GLY A 49 -8.93 -0.77 1.43
N GLY A 50 -8.37 -1.85 1.96
CA GLY A 50 -7.02 -2.29 1.66
C GLY A 50 -6.44 -3.07 2.83
N TYR A 51 -5.23 -3.58 2.64
CA TYR A 51 -4.49 -4.31 3.65
C TYR A 51 -3.06 -3.81 3.72
N ALA A 52 -2.55 -3.61 4.92
CA ALA A 52 -1.15 -3.33 5.18
C ALA A 52 -0.50 -4.54 5.84
N ALA A 53 0.76 -4.81 5.55
CA ALA A 53 1.55 -5.79 6.29
C ALA A 53 2.98 -5.30 6.47
N ASP A 54 3.42 -5.27 7.72
CA ASP A 54 4.79 -4.93 8.06
C ASP A 54 5.70 -6.15 7.94
N ASN A 55 6.80 -5.98 7.21
CA ASN A 55 7.92 -6.90 7.17
C ASN A 55 9.22 -6.11 7.12
N TYR A 56 9.68 -5.64 8.29
CA TYR A 56 10.80 -4.72 8.39
C TYR A 56 12.02 -5.18 7.57
N PRO A 57 12.60 -4.29 6.73
CA PRO A 57 12.39 -2.85 6.66
C PRO A 57 11.30 -2.39 5.66
N THR A 58 10.45 -3.30 5.19
CA THR A 58 9.46 -3.05 4.14
C THR A 58 8.04 -3.07 4.70
N LEU A 59 7.25 -2.08 4.32
CA LEU A 59 5.80 -2.05 4.52
C LEU A 59 5.14 -2.39 3.19
N TRP A 60 4.28 -3.40 3.19
CA TRP A 60 3.45 -3.77 2.05
C TRP A 60 2.05 -3.18 2.19
N VAL A 61 1.55 -2.54 1.14
CA VAL A 61 0.19 -2.02 1.07
C VAL A 61 -0.49 -2.59 -0.16
N VAL A 62 -1.59 -3.31 0.06
CA VAL A 62 -2.48 -3.80 -0.99
C VAL A 62 -3.74 -2.96 -0.96
N GLU A 63 -3.96 -2.17 -2.00
CA GLU A 63 -5.10 -1.25 -2.04
C GLU A 63 -5.74 -1.19 -3.43
N ASN A 64 -6.98 -0.72 -3.42
CA ASN A 64 -7.74 -0.45 -4.62
C ASN A 64 -7.43 0.98 -5.08
N ARG A 65 -6.90 1.13 -6.29
CA ARG A 65 -6.36 2.42 -6.77
C ARG A 65 -7.38 3.33 -7.46
N GLU A 66 -8.67 3.02 -7.46
CA GLU A 66 -9.68 4.01 -7.86
C GLU A 66 -9.81 5.18 -6.87
N THR A 67 -9.37 5.01 -5.62
CA THR A 67 -9.52 6.03 -4.55
C THR A 67 -8.22 6.74 -4.18
N ALA A 68 -7.06 6.33 -4.71
CA ALA A 68 -5.76 6.90 -4.36
C ALA A 68 -5.45 8.25 -5.05
N LEU A 69 -6.34 8.77 -5.90
CA LEU A 69 -6.29 10.14 -6.42
C LEU A 69 -6.92 11.15 -5.45
N ALA A 70 -6.55 11.06 -4.18
CA ALA A 70 -6.50 12.23 -3.32
C ALA A 70 -5.04 12.36 -2.89
N PRO A 71 -4.21 13.16 -3.58
CA PRO A 71 -3.02 13.67 -2.92
C PRO A 71 -3.55 14.32 -1.64
N GLN A 72 -3.09 13.86 -0.48
CA GLN A 72 -3.20 14.66 0.73
C GLN A 72 -2.39 15.92 0.44
N GLY A 73 -3.07 16.91 -0.16
CA GLY A 73 -2.66 18.28 -0.19
C GLY A 73 -2.48 18.65 1.26
N SER A 74 -1.22 18.63 1.69
CA SER A 74 -0.79 19.34 2.88
C SER A 74 -1.04 20.82 2.58
N THR A 75 -2.29 21.25 2.69
CA THR A 75 -2.65 22.64 2.87
C THR A 75 -2.14 22.99 4.26
N ARG A 76 -0.83 23.21 4.36
CA ARG A 76 -0.27 24.06 5.41
C ARG A 76 -1.00 25.38 5.26
N LYS A 77 -1.97 25.65 6.14
CA LYS A 77 -2.54 26.99 6.30
C LYS A 77 -1.35 27.93 6.55
N PRO A 78 -1.16 29.01 5.77
CA PRO A 78 -0.27 30.05 6.22
C PRO A 78 -0.89 30.64 7.49
N TYR A 79 -0.15 30.60 8.60
CA TYR A 79 -0.44 31.47 9.73
C TYR A 79 -0.25 32.91 9.23
N SER A 80 -1.35 33.67 9.13
CA SER A 80 -1.28 35.12 8.96
C SER A 80 -0.71 35.73 10.24
N ALA A 81 0.30 36.59 10.07
CA ALA A 81 0.77 37.54 11.09
C ALA A 81 -0.12 38.78 11.10
#